data_AF-A0A699VPG4-F1
#
_entry.id   AF-A0A699VPG4-F1
#
_cell.length_a   1.000
_cell.length_b   1.000
_cell.length_c   1.000
_cell.angle_alpha   90.00
_cell.angle_beta   90.00
_cell.angle_gamma   90.00
#
_symmetry.space_group_name_H-M   'P 1'
#
loop_
_entity.id
_entity.type
_entity.pdbx_description
1 polymer ?
#
loop_
_entity_poly.entity_id
_entity_poly.type
_entity_poly.pdbx_seq_one_letter_code
_entity_poly.pdbx_strand_id
1 'polypeptide(L)'
;MGESHFKKLKANTYKGKFLPATHPHSVRVMEISKNIIKALQGELKIRNDVLDDMSVGQSTNKGKYKREHSAIDYLLGLKWEVMVGNDENVNAFCAPGGKIVVFTGLLKYFTTDEE
;
A
#
# COMPACT_ATOMS: atom_id res chain seq x y z
N MET A 1 9.54 8.83 -12.68
CA MET A 1 10.03 9.92 -11.80
C MET A 1 10.13 9.51 -10.32
N GLY A 2 9.05 8.97 -9.72
CA GLY A 2 9.01 8.69 -8.27
C GLY A 2 10.02 7.65 -7.75
N GLU A 3 10.25 6.55 -8.48
CA GLU A 3 11.18 5.51 -8.01
C GLU A 3 12.64 5.96 -7.97
N SER A 4 13.08 6.77 -8.94
CA SER A 4 14.44 7.31 -8.98
C SER A 4 14.68 8.28 -7.82
N HIS A 5 13.68 9.13 -7.53
CA HIS A 5 13.71 10.00 -6.34
C HIS A 5 13.78 9.21 -5.05
N PHE A 6 12.96 8.15 -4.92
CA PHE A 6 12.97 7.32 -3.73
C PHE A 6 14.29 6.54 -3.56
N LYS A 7 14.87 6.02 -4.66
CA LYS A 7 16.21 5.40 -4.62
C LYS A 7 17.28 6.38 -4.14
N LYS A 8 17.24 7.64 -4.61
CA LYS A 8 18.15 8.70 -4.13
C LYS A 8 17.91 9.02 -2.65
N LEU A 9 16.66 9.11 -2.21
CA LEU A 9 16.29 9.35 -0.81
C LEU A 9 16.80 8.22 0.10
N LYS A 10 16.62 6.96 -0.32
CA LYS A 10 17.12 5.76 0.38
C LYS A 10 18.64 5.72 0.43
N ALA A 11 19.31 6.10 -0.66
CA ALA A 11 20.78 6.08 -0.76
C ALA A 11 21.48 7.24 -0.06
N ASN A 12 20.85 8.42 0.02
CA ASN A 12 21.47 9.64 0.57
C ASN A 12 20.97 9.94 1.98
N THR A 13 19.65 10.01 2.17
CA THR A 13 19.03 10.50 3.41
C THR A 13 18.86 9.41 4.46
N TYR A 14 18.57 8.18 4.01
CA TYR A 14 18.23 7.05 4.89
C TYR A 14 19.19 5.86 4.77
N LYS A 15 20.40 6.08 4.27
CA LYS A 15 21.42 5.03 4.14
C LYS A 15 21.73 4.43 5.51
N GLY A 16 21.52 3.12 5.66
CA GLY A 16 21.75 2.41 6.93
C GLY A 16 20.72 2.72 8.03
N LYS A 17 19.71 3.56 7.76
CA LYS A 17 18.65 3.88 8.71
C LYS A 17 17.47 2.92 8.65
N PHE A 18 17.36 2.09 7.62
CA PHE A 18 16.28 1.11 7.54
C PHE A 18 16.60 -0.14 8.35
N LEU A 19 15.63 -0.60 9.12
CA LEU A 19 15.74 -1.83 9.89
C LEU A 19 15.64 -3.05 8.96
N PRO A 20 16.35 -4.16 9.29
CA PRO A 20 16.21 -5.40 8.55
C PRO A 20 14.79 -5.96 8.71
N ALA A 21 14.36 -6.77 7.75
CA ALA A 21 13.04 -7.41 7.77
C ALA A 21 12.84 -8.36 8.98
N THR A 22 13.92 -8.79 9.64
CA THR A 22 13.89 -9.66 10.83
C THR A 22 13.74 -8.88 12.14
N HIS A 23 13.81 -7.55 12.13
CA HIS A 23 13.65 -6.75 13.34
C HIS A 23 12.19 -6.78 13.85
N PRO A 24 11.92 -6.87 15.16
CA PRO A 24 10.56 -6.93 15.70
C PRO A 24 9.61 -5.84 15.17
N HIS A 25 10.05 -4.58 15.17
CA HIS A 25 9.27 -3.48 14.58
C HIS A 25 9.02 -3.64 13.07
N SER A 26 9.99 -4.15 12.31
CA SER A 26 9.80 -4.42 10.87
C SER A 26 8.79 -5.54 10.65
N VAL A 27 8.85 -6.61 11.45
CA VAL A 27 7.92 -7.74 11.36
C VAL A 27 6.49 -7.27 11.65
N ARG A 28 6.28 -6.55 12.76
CA ARG A 28 4.98 -6.01 13.15
C ARG A 28 4.38 -5.13 12.06
N VAL A 29 5.12 -4.11 11.61
CA VAL A 29 4.64 -3.20 10.54
C VAL A 29 4.35 -3.95 9.25
N MET A 30 5.19 -4.93 8.89
CA MET A 30 5.01 -5.72 7.68
C MET A 30 3.75 -6.60 7.77
N GLU A 31 3.45 -7.18 8.93
CA GLU A 31 2.27 -8.02 9.16
C GLU A 31 0.97 -7.21 9.09
N ILE A 32 0.92 -6.08 9.79
CA ILE A 32 -0.20 -5.12 9.71
C ILE A 32 -0.44 -4.69 8.27
N SER A 33 0.63 -4.27 7.59
CA SER A 33 0.54 -3.79 6.20
C SER A 33 0.06 -4.87 5.25
N LYS A 34 0.52 -6.12 5.43
CA LYS A 34 0.05 -7.26 4.61
C LYS A 34 -1.45 -7.47 4.75
N ASN A 35 -2.00 -7.38 5.96
CA ASN A 35 -3.43 -7.55 6.19
C ASN A 35 -4.24 -6.44 5.49
N ILE A 36 -3.81 -5.18 5.62
CA ILE A 36 -4.45 -4.04 4.97
C ILE A 36 -4.38 -4.14 3.44
N ILE A 37 -3.20 -4.43 2.89
CA ILE A 37 -3.01 -4.55 1.43
C ILE A 37 -3.84 -5.71 0.88
N LYS A 38 -3.90 -6.84 1.59
CA LYS A 38 -4.71 -7.99 1.19
C LYS A 38 -6.20 -7.67 1.20
N ALA A 39 -6.68 -6.96 2.22
CA ALA A 39 -8.08 -6.52 2.29
C ALA A 39 -8.43 -5.59 1.12
N LEU A 40 -7.58 -4.60 0.83
CA LEU A 40 -7.74 -3.68 -0.31
C LEU A 40 -7.77 -4.44 -1.65
N GLN A 41 -6.82 -5.35 -1.87
CA GLN A 41 -6.76 -6.14 -3.11
C GLN A 41 -7.95 -7.10 -3.24
N GLY A 42 -8.43 -7.67 -2.12
CA GLY A 42 -9.63 -8.49 -2.10
C GLY A 42 -10.87 -7.71 -2.52
N GLU A 43 -11.09 -6.53 -1.94
CA GLU A 43 -12.22 -5.66 -2.29
C GLU A 43 -12.19 -5.26 -3.77
N LEU A 44 -11.02 -4.88 -4.27
CA LEU A 44 -10.84 -4.49 -5.67
C LEU A 44 -11.02 -5.67 -6.64
N LYS A 45 -10.58 -6.88 -6.27
CA LYS A 45 -10.77 -8.08 -7.09
C LYS A 45 -12.24 -8.46 -7.17
N ILE A 46 -12.94 -8.49 -6.04
CA ILE A 46 -14.39 -8.77 -5.98
C ILE A 46 -15.15 -7.79 -6.87
N ARG A 47 -14.80 -6.50 -6.84
CA ARG A 47 -15.43 -5.49 -7.71
C ARG A 47 -15.22 -5.78 -9.20
N ASN A 48 -14.00 -6.13 -9.62
CA ASN A 48 -13.72 -6.45 -11.02
C ASN A 48 -14.47 -7.70 -11.48
N ASP A 49 -14.47 -8.76 -10.66
CA ASP A 49 -15.15 -10.03 -10.99
C ASP A 49 -16.68 -9.82 -11.14
N VAL A 50 -17.29 -9.01 -10.26
CA VAL A 50 -18.73 -8.66 -10.32
C VAL A 50 -19.08 -7.83 -11.55
N LEU A 51 -18.20 -6.92 -11.98
CA LEU A 51 -18.39 -6.12 -13.19
C LEU A 51 -18.25 -6.96 -14.47
N ASP A 52 -17.38 -7.98 -14.47
CA ASP A 52 -17.18 -8.87 -15.62
C ASP A 52 -18.31 -9.89 -15.78
N ASP A 53 -18.87 -10.44 -14.69
CA ASP A 53 -19.98 -11.41 -14.73
C ASP A 53 -21.29 -10.77 -15.26
N MET A 54 -21.52 -9.50 -14.93
CA MET A 54 -22.61 -8.70 -15.54
C MET A 54 -22.39 -8.38 -17.03
N SER A 55 -21.19 -8.63 -17.58
CA SER A 55 -20.85 -8.40 -18.99
C SER A 55 -21.03 -9.65 -19.87
N VAL A 56 -21.14 -10.85 -19.26
CA VAL A 56 -21.30 -12.12 -19.99
C VAL A 56 -22.77 -12.55 -19.99
N GLY A 57 -23.59 -11.80 -20.72
CA GLY A 57 -24.93 -12.24 -21.05
C GLY A 57 -25.90 -11.10 -21.32
N GLN A 58 -25.93 -10.60 -22.55
CA GLN A 58 -27.16 -10.50 -23.37
C GLN A 58 -26.96 -9.54 -24.54
N SER A 59 -27.19 -10.10 -25.73
CA SER A 59 -27.55 -9.38 -26.93
C SER A 59 -28.88 -8.63 -26.72
N THR A 60 -28.86 -7.41 -26.16
CA THR A 60 -29.91 -6.38 -26.37
C THR A 60 -29.46 -4.99 -25.92
N ASN A 61 -29.53 -4.04 -26.86
CA ASN A 61 -29.63 -2.58 -26.74
C ASN A 61 -29.07 -1.85 -25.48
N LYS A 62 -27.77 -1.51 -25.55
CA LYS A 62 -27.13 -0.25 -25.12
C LYS A 62 -27.78 0.54 -23.95
N GLY A 63 -27.62 0.04 -22.73
CA GLY A 63 -27.36 0.88 -21.56
C GLY A 63 -25.86 0.91 -21.31
N LYS A 64 -25.16 1.99 -21.68
CA LYS A 64 -23.73 2.14 -21.36
C LYS A 64 -23.60 2.43 -19.86
N TYR A 65 -23.58 1.40 -19.03
CA TYR A 65 -23.16 1.54 -17.64
C TYR A 65 -21.70 1.97 -17.66
N LYS A 66 -21.49 3.27 -17.45
CA LYS A 66 -20.18 3.90 -17.41
C LYS A 66 -19.45 3.27 -16.23
N ARG A 67 -18.27 2.67 -16.46
CA ARG A 67 -17.34 2.25 -15.40
C ARG A 67 -17.17 3.43 -14.45
N GLU A 68 -17.84 3.41 -13.31
CA GLU A 68 -17.52 4.33 -12.23
C GLU A 68 -16.22 3.82 -11.63
N HIS A 69 -15.12 4.48 -12.01
CA HIS A 69 -13.83 4.21 -11.39
C HIS A 69 -13.97 4.49 -9.90
N SER A 70 -13.73 3.47 -9.09
CA SER A 70 -13.70 3.66 -7.66
C SER A 70 -12.56 4.60 -7.29
N ALA A 71 -12.76 5.37 -6.22
CA ALA A 71 -11.71 6.21 -5.66
C ALA A 71 -10.42 5.43 -5.35
N ILE A 72 -10.44 4.09 -5.29
CA ILE A 72 -9.27 3.25 -4.99
C ILE A 72 -8.69 2.48 -6.18
N ASP A 73 -9.23 2.63 -7.40
CA ASP A 73 -8.75 1.86 -8.57
C ASP A 73 -7.28 2.15 -8.90
N TYR A 74 -6.78 3.34 -8.60
CA TYR A 74 -5.37 3.71 -8.80
C TYR A 74 -4.40 2.92 -7.91
N LEU A 75 -4.91 2.22 -6.89
CA LEU A 75 -4.13 1.35 -6.00
C LEU A 75 -3.92 -0.05 -6.61
N LEU A 76 -4.70 -0.41 -7.64
CA LEU A 76 -4.56 -1.68 -8.35
C LEU A 76 -3.22 -1.76 -9.09
N GLY A 77 -2.59 -2.94 -9.02
CA GLY A 77 -1.32 -3.19 -9.71
C GLY A 77 -0.09 -2.52 -9.09
N LEU A 78 -0.25 -1.76 -8.00
CA LEU A 78 0.89 -1.22 -7.26
C LEU A 78 1.65 -2.35 -6.56
N LYS A 79 2.98 -2.34 -6.71
CA LYS A 79 3.88 -3.22 -5.97
C LYS A 79 4.22 -2.56 -4.63
N TRP A 80 3.40 -2.85 -3.63
CA TRP A 80 3.56 -2.25 -2.30
C TRP A 80 4.89 -2.68 -1.65
N GLU A 81 5.68 -1.73 -1.18
CA GLU A 81 6.93 -1.94 -0.44
C GLU A 81 6.86 -1.14 0.84
N VAL A 82 6.91 -1.84 1.98
CA VAL A 82 6.86 -1.22 3.31
C VAL A 82 8.23 -1.33 3.97
N MET A 83 8.71 -0.21 4.50
CA MET A 83 10.02 -0.11 5.14
C MET A 83 9.90 0.57 6.49
N VAL A 84 10.69 0.11 7.47
CA VAL A 84 10.77 0.74 8.79
C VAL A 84 12.10 1.44 8.93
N GLY A 85 12.05 2.76 9.13
CA GLY A 85 13.22 3.57 9.44
C GLY A 85 13.46 3.64 10.95
N ASN A 86 14.69 3.37 11.36
CA ASN A 86 15.21 3.62 12.70
C ASN A 86 15.45 5.11 12.88
N ASP A 87 14.39 5.81 13.27
CA ASP A 87 14.37 7.25 13.51
C ASP A 87 13.36 7.52 14.63
N GLU A 88 13.68 8.45 15.53
CA GLU A 88 12.82 8.78 16.68
C GLU A 88 11.71 9.76 16.33
N ASN A 89 11.74 10.34 15.13
CA ASN A 89 10.67 11.19 14.65
C ASN A 89 9.34 10.43 14.57
N VAL A 90 8.28 11.01 15.14
CA VAL A 90 6.91 10.48 15.11
C VAL A 90 6.31 10.80 13.74
N ASN A 91 6.64 9.99 12.74
CA ASN A 91 6.21 10.23 11.37
C ASN A 91 6.13 8.93 10.54
N ALA A 92 5.28 8.96 9.51
CA ALA A 92 5.21 8.00 8.44
C ALA A 92 4.81 8.73 7.15
N PHE A 93 5.27 8.26 5.99
CA PHE A 93 4.89 8.85 4.72
C PHE A 93 4.76 7.82 3.61
N CYS A 94 3.96 8.15 2.61
CA CYS A 94 3.85 7.39 1.38
C CYS A 94 4.66 8.04 0.26
N ALA A 95 5.22 7.21 -0.62
CA ALA A 95 5.96 7.64 -1.80
C ALA A 95 5.37 6.99 -3.05
N PRO A 96 5.52 7.63 -4.23
CA PRO A 96 4.95 7.13 -5.46
C PRO A 96 5.40 5.70 -5.81
N GLY A 97 4.48 4.92 -6.38
CA GLY A 97 4.73 3.53 -6.74
C GLY A 97 4.59 2.56 -5.56
N GLY A 98 3.64 2.83 -4.65
CA GLY A 98 3.25 1.91 -3.58
C GLY A 98 4.25 1.80 -2.43
N LYS A 99 5.05 2.84 -2.16
CA LYS A 99 6.08 2.76 -1.11
C LYS A 99 5.60 3.42 0.17
N ILE A 100 5.74 2.75 1.29
CA ILE A 100 5.36 3.27 2.61
C ILE A 100 6.59 3.20 3.52
N VAL A 101 6.89 4.30 4.21
CA VAL A 101 7.96 4.37 5.20
C VAL A 101 7.36 4.75 6.55
N VAL A 102 7.64 3.93 7.56
CA VAL A 102 7.20 4.15 8.95
C VAL A 102 8.44 4.32 9.83
N PHE A 103 8.48 5.32 10.70
CA PHE A 103 9.58 5.49 11.63
C PHE A 103 9.31 4.84 12.98
N THR A 104 10.37 4.33 13.61
CA THR A 104 10.31 3.74 14.96
C THR A 104 9.75 4.70 16.01
N GLY A 105 9.95 6.01 15.84
CA GLY A 105 9.36 7.04 16.70
C GLY A 105 7.85 6.92 16.77
N LEU A 106 7.18 6.68 15.64
CA LEU A 106 5.73 6.47 15.60
C LEU A 106 5.31 5.20 16.37
N LEU A 107 6.07 4.11 16.20
CA LEU A 107 5.78 2.80 16.83
C LEU A 107 5.98 2.80 18.36
N LYS A 108 6.71 3.77 18.91
CA LYS A 108 6.84 3.94 20.37
C LYS A 108 5.55 4.45 21.01
N TYR A 109 4.71 5.17 20.25
CA TYR A 109 3.44 5.71 20.75
C TYR A 109 2.27 4.76 20.51
N PHE A 110 2.31 3.99 19.41
CA PHE A 110 1.26 3.04 19.05
C PHE A 110 1.68 1.62 19.38
N THR A 111 1.17 1.12 20.50
CA THR A 111 1.63 -0.15 21.09
C THR A 111 0.82 -1.34 20.59
N THR A 112 -0.37 -1.10 20.06
CA THR A 112 -1.28 -2.12 19.51
C THR A 112 -1.35 -2.08 17.99
N ASP A 113 -1.80 -3.15 17.35
CA ASP A 113 -1.83 -3.24 15.89
C ASP A 113 -3.02 -2.51 15.26
N GLU A 114 -4.00 -2.15 16.09
CA GLU A 114 -5.23 -1.45 15.72
C GLU A 114 -5.08 0.08 15.65
N GLU A 115 -4.08 0.65 16.32
CA GLU A 115 -3.80 2.10 16.37
C GLU A 115 -2.89 2.59 15.24
#